data_AF-R9MG68-F1
#
_entry.id   AF-R9MG68-F1
#
_cell.length_a   1.000
_cell.length_b   1.000
_cell.length_c   1.000
_cell.angle_alpha   90.00
_cell.angle_beta   90.00
_cell.angle_gamma   90.00
#
_symmetry.space_group_name_H-M   'P 1'
#
loop_
_entity.id
_entity.type
_entity.pdbx_description
1 polymer ?
#
loop_
_entity_poly.entity_id
_entity_poly.type
_entity_poly.pdbx_seq_one_letter_code
_entity_poly.pdbx_strand_id
1 'polypeptide(L)'
;MIKEVQGDLLKANSGIICHQVNCKGVMGAGVAKQIKDSLLCGEDFARYQRLCKARGSDNLGEIFFCREKNGTRFIANLFGEDIPTGTGIDTDYDALEKCLRKVRDTASELKCTVAIPGYIGCGLAGGDWNHVYHDIIIPVFRDSEVELTIVYWEGLEKASLHVGNEQEKALYAVSVEEILKRTVIVEAESFDGALERVTAAVSRDELLLECDDFDCRRIGPSPYFPYGKVPEGTDVSFYCHL
;
A
#
# COMPACT_ATOMS: atom_id res chain seq x y z
N MET A 1 6.99 10.17 13.34
CA MET A 1 6.49 8.95 14.06
C MET A 1 5.55 8.20 13.14
N ILE A 2 5.70 6.89 12.98
CA ILE A 2 4.79 6.04 12.17
C ILE A 2 3.93 5.19 13.12
N LYS A 3 2.62 5.20 12.93
CA LYS A 3 1.64 4.38 13.67
C LYS A 3 0.89 3.49 12.69
N GLU A 4 0.64 2.26 13.09
CA GLU A 4 -0.14 1.29 12.32
C GLU A 4 -1.38 0.93 13.11
N VAL A 5 -2.56 1.06 12.48
CA VAL A 5 -3.86 0.84 13.14
C VAL A 5 -4.81 0.10 12.21
N GLN A 6 -5.75 -0.64 12.81
CA GLN A 6 -6.91 -1.16 12.10
C GLN A 6 -8.02 -0.11 12.11
N GLY A 7 -8.74 0.06 11.01
CA GLY A 7 -9.90 0.93 10.95
C GLY A 7 -10.33 1.32 9.54
N ASP A 8 -11.06 2.43 9.46
CA ASP A 8 -11.54 3.02 8.21
C ASP A 8 -10.74 4.29 7.92
N LEU A 9 -9.98 4.30 6.81
CA LEU A 9 -9.17 5.45 6.41
C LEU A 9 -10.02 6.72 6.29
N LEU A 10 -11.26 6.63 5.80
CA LEU A 10 -12.13 7.79 5.63
C LEU A 10 -12.51 8.41 6.98
N LYS A 11 -12.40 7.65 8.08
CA LYS A 11 -12.65 8.10 9.46
C LYS A 11 -11.36 8.43 10.22
N ALA A 12 -10.19 8.33 9.59
CA ALA A 12 -8.92 8.60 10.24
C ALA A 12 -8.86 10.05 10.76
N ASN A 13 -8.50 10.21 12.04
CA ASN A 13 -8.33 11.51 12.66
C ASN A 13 -6.96 12.10 12.27
N SER A 14 -6.87 12.60 11.05
CA SER A 14 -5.67 13.20 10.49
C SER A 14 -5.97 14.49 9.74
N GLY A 15 -4.99 15.39 9.63
CA GLY A 15 -5.13 16.63 8.87
C GLY A 15 -5.12 16.42 7.36
N ILE A 16 -4.39 15.42 6.88
CA ILE A 16 -4.29 15.04 5.47
C ILE A 16 -4.59 13.55 5.31
N ILE A 17 -5.56 13.21 4.47
CA ILE A 17 -5.79 11.85 3.99
C ILE A 17 -5.17 11.70 2.61
N CYS A 18 -4.32 10.71 2.44
CA CYS A 18 -3.64 10.41 1.20
C CYS A 18 -4.17 9.13 0.58
N HIS A 19 -4.20 9.08 -0.76
CA HIS A 19 -4.35 7.84 -1.51
C HIS A 19 -3.68 7.97 -2.88
N GLN A 20 -3.27 6.83 -3.45
CA GLN A 20 -2.74 6.79 -4.81
C GLN A 20 -3.87 6.90 -5.83
N VAL A 21 -3.62 7.66 -6.89
CA VAL A 21 -4.52 7.86 -8.03
C VAL A 21 -3.77 7.69 -9.35
N ASN A 22 -4.51 7.41 -10.42
CA ASN A 22 -3.96 7.33 -11.77
C ASN A 22 -3.98 8.67 -12.52
N CYS A 23 -3.18 8.76 -13.57
CA CYS A 23 -3.20 9.87 -14.50
C CYS A 23 -4.32 9.81 -15.55
N LYS A 24 -5.22 8.81 -15.52
CA LYS A 24 -6.36 8.70 -16.46
C LYS A 24 -7.67 9.30 -15.94
N GLY A 25 -7.68 9.86 -14.73
CA GLY A 25 -8.88 10.50 -14.19
C GLY A 25 -9.93 9.50 -13.70
N VAL A 26 -9.52 8.26 -13.39
CA VAL A 26 -10.42 7.18 -12.99
C VAL A 26 -10.28 6.90 -11.49
N MET A 27 -11.40 6.89 -10.78
CA MET A 27 -11.51 6.42 -9.39
C MET A 27 -12.67 5.42 -9.30
N GLY A 28 -12.45 4.24 -9.89
CA GLY A 28 -13.48 3.24 -10.17
C GLY A 28 -13.54 2.09 -9.17
N ALA A 29 -12.52 1.89 -8.35
CA ALA A 29 -12.44 0.80 -7.39
C ALA A 29 -11.60 1.17 -6.16
N GLY A 30 -11.57 0.27 -5.17
CA GLY A 30 -10.76 0.39 -3.96
C GLY A 30 -11.02 1.66 -3.16
N VAL A 31 -9.98 2.10 -2.44
CA VAL A 31 -10.01 3.31 -1.62
C VAL A 31 -10.29 4.58 -2.45
N ALA A 32 -9.82 4.63 -3.70
CA ALA A 32 -10.04 5.78 -4.57
C ALA A 32 -11.53 6.01 -4.87
N LYS A 33 -12.28 4.93 -5.15
CA LYS A 33 -13.74 5.03 -5.29
C LYS A 33 -14.41 5.50 -4.00
N GLN A 34 -14.01 4.96 -2.85
CA GLN A 34 -14.60 5.33 -1.56
C GLN A 34 -14.35 6.81 -1.22
N ILE A 35 -13.13 7.30 -1.46
CA ILE A 35 -12.76 8.72 -1.29
C ILE A 35 -13.56 9.60 -2.25
N LYS A 36 -13.66 9.23 -3.53
CA LYS A 36 -14.49 9.97 -4.50
C LYS A 36 -15.95 10.07 -4.04
N ASP A 37 -16.53 8.95 -3.61
CA ASP A 37 -17.95 8.86 -3.28
C ASP A 37 -18.27 9.58 -1.95
N SER A 38 -17.33 9.59 -0.99
CA SER A 38 -17.60 10.01 0.40
C SER A 38 -16.93 11.33 0.79
N LEU A 39 -15.71 11.60 0.32
CA LEU A 39 -14.89 12.72 0.76
C LEU A 39 -14.75 13.84 -0.28
N LEU A 40 -14.93 13.54 -1.57
CA LEU A 40 -14.80 14.55 -2.63
C LEU A 40 -16.14 15.16 -3.01
N CYS A 41 -16.11 16.45 -3.37
CA CYS A 41 -17.21 17.07 -4.08
C CYS A 41 -17.10 16.78 -5.60
N GLY A 42 -18.23 16.87 -6.32
CA GLY A 42 -18.25 16.62 -7.77
C GLY A 42 -17.36 17.59 -8.55
N GLU A 43 -17.18 18.82 -8.06
CA GLU A 43 -16.30 19.81 -8.68
C GLU A 43 -14.82 19.43 -8.55
N ASP A 44 -14.38 18.96 -7.39
CA ASP A 44 -12.99 18.53 -7.18
C ASP A 44 -12.66 17.27 -7.99
N PHE A 45 -13.59 16.32 -8.08
CA PHE A 45 -13.40 15.17 -8.97
C PHE A 45 -13.31 15.60 -10.45
N ALA A 46 -14.15 16.55 -10.88
CA ALA A 46 -14.08 17.08 -12.24
C ALA A 46 -12.78 17.87 -12.50
N ARG A 47 -12.23 18.56 -11.49
CA ARG A 47 -10.91 19.22 -11.56
C ARG A 47 -9.78 18.21 -11.70
N TYR A 48 -9.80 17.13 -10.92
CA TYR A 48 -8.89 16.01 -11.06
C TYR A 48 -8.95 15.41 -12.47
N GLN A 49 -10.14 15.17 -13.02
CA GLN A 49 -10.31 14.66 -14.39
C GLN A 49 -9.77 15.62 -15.45
N ARG A 50 -10.01 16.93 -15.31
CA ARG A 50 -9.45 17.95 -16.22
C ARG A 50 -7.93 17.98 -16.16
N LEU A 51 -7.35 17.87 -14.97
CA LEU A 51 -5.90 17.81 -14.78
C LEU A 51 -5.30 16.57 -15.45
N CYS A 52 -5.92 15.40 -15.27
CA CYS A 52 -5.55 14.15 -15.93
C CYS A 52 -5.61 14.29 -17.46
N LYS A 53 -6.70 14.85 -17.99
CA LYS A 53 -6.87 15.07 -19.43
C LYS A 53 -5.82 16.03 -20.01
N ALA A 54 -5.45 17.06 -19.26
CA ALA A 54 -4.52 18.10 -19.74
C ALA A 54 -3.05 17.66 -19.71
N ARG A 55 -2.66 16.83 -18.73
CA ARG A 55 -1.26 16.51 -18.45
C ARG A 55 -0.92 15.02 -18.60
N GLY A 56 -1.90 14.12 -18.53
CA GLY A 56 -1.65 12.68 -18.58
C GLY A 56 -0.57 12.25 -17.58
N SER A 57 0.40 11.46 -18.06
CA SER A 57 1.54 10.96 -17.30
C SER A 57 2.46 12.04 -16.74
N ASP A 58 2.40 13.29 -17.24
CA ASP A 58 3.17 14.42 -16.70
C ASP A 58 2.71 14.82 -15.28
N ASN A 59 1.65 14.19 -14.77
CA ASN A 59 1.24 14.31 -13.38
C ASN A 59 2.00 13.36 -12.44
N LEU A 60 2.73 12.34 -12.93
CA LEU A 60 3.44 11.39 -12.07
C LEU A 60 4.36 12.11 -11.08
N GLY A 61 4.21 11.77 -9.80
CA GLY A 61 4.95 12.40 -8.70
C GLY A 61 4.43 13.78 -8.29
N GLU A 62 3.29 14.22 -8.83
CA GLU A 62 2.57 15.42 -8.40
C GLU A 62 1.39 15.05 -7.49
N ILE A 63 0.89 16.05 -6.77
CA ILE A 63 -0.26 15.88 -5.88
C ILE A 63 -1.36 16.84 -6.31
N PHE A 64 -2.58 16.32 -6.43
CA PHE A 64 -3.77 17.18 -6.46
C PHE A 64 -4.39 17.24 -5.06
N PHE A 65 -4.23 18.37 -4.38
CA PHE A 65 -4.88 18.64 -3.11
C PHE A 65 -6.29 19.21 -3.32
N CYS A 66 -7.25 18.67 -2.57
CA CYS A 66 -8.59 19.25 -2.41
C CYS A 66 -9.01 19.22 -0.94
N ARG A 67 -10.10 19.92 -0.63
CA ARG A 67 -10.66 19.94 0.72
C ARG A 67 -11.75 18.89 0.83
N GLU A 68 -11.82 18.23 1.98
CA GLU A 68 -12.91 17.31 2.28
C GLU A 68 -14.26 18.02 2.15
N LYS A 69 -15.19 17.42 1.40
CA LYS A 69 -16.51 17.97 1.08
C LYS A 69 -17.28 18.45 2.31
N ASN A 70 -17.25 17.67 3.39
CA ASN A 70 -18.01 17.92 4.62
C ASN A 70 -17.10 18.04 5.86
N GLY A 71 -15.84 18.44 5.67
CA GLY A 71 -14.87 18.47 6.76
C GLY A 71 -13.79 19.53 6.58
N THR A 72 -12.81 19.48 7.48
CA THR A 72 -11.69 20.42 7.53
C THR A 72 -10.37 19.81 7.05
N ARG A 73 -10.37 18.50 6.77
CA ARG A 73 -9.19 17.75 6.32
C ARG A 73 -8.87 18.05 4.86
N PHE A 74 -7.61 17.87 4.49
CA PHE A 74 -7.17 17.86 3.11
C PHE A 74 -7.17 16.43 2.56
N ILE A 75 -7.54 16.28 1.30
CA ILE A 75 -7.38 15.03 0.54
C ILE A 75 -6.23 15.24 -0.44
N ALA A 76 -5.18 14.45 -0.29
CA ALA A 76 -4.06 14.38 -1.20
C ALA A 76 -4.28 13.23 -2.18
N ASN A 77 -4.42 13.56 -3.47
CA ASN A 77 -4.51 12.60 -4.56
C ASN A 77 -3.10 12.45 -5.16
N LEU A 78 -2.40 11.38 -4.80
CA LEU A 78 -0.99 11.14 -5.13
C LEU A 78 -0.91 10.45 -6.49
N PHE A 79 -0.40 11.13 -7.51
CA PHE A 79 -0.24 10.55 -8.85
C PHE A 79 0.94 9.58 -8.87
N GLY A 80 0.69 8.33 -8.48
CA GLY A 80 1.68 7.24 -8.44
C GLY A 80 1.38 6.12 -9.45
N GLU A 81 0.46 6.34 -10.39
CA GLU A 81 0.04 5.37 -11.40
C GLU A 81 -0.28 6.15 -12.68
N ASP A 82 0.19 5.71 -13.86
CA ASP A 82 -0.25 6.34 -15.12
C ASP A 82 -1.56 5.71 -15.61
N ILE A 83 -1.51 4.42 -15.95
CA ILE A 83 -2.63 3.66 -16.50
C ILE A 83 -3.01 2.55 -15.51
N PRO A 84 -4.25 2.50 -15.01
CA PRO A 84 -4.72 1.38 -14.22
C PRO A 84 -5.06 0.21 -15.15
N THR A 85 -4.11 -0.67 -15.42
CA THR A 85 -4.32 -1.84 -16.28
C THR A 85 -5.01 -2.96 -15.52
N GLY A 86 -4.83 -3.00 -14.19
CA GLY A 86 -5.39 -4.03 -13.31
C GLY A 86 -4.66 -5.37 -13.40
N THR A 87 -3.52 -5.42 -14.12
CA THR A 87 -2.65 -6.59 -14.22
C THR A 87 -1.17 -6.18 -14.18
N GLY A 88 -0.34 -6.93 -13.46
CA GLY A 88 1.06 -6.57 -13.29
C GLY A 88 1.25 -5.37 -12.35
N ILE A 89 2.34 -4.62 -12.54
CA ILE A 89 2.74 -3.49 -11.68
C ILE A 89 2.41 -2.20 -12.42
N ASP A 90 1.39 -1.48 -11.96
CA ASP A 90 0.98 -0.16 -12.46
C ASP A 90 1.52 0.99 -11.59
N THR A 91 1.93 0.69 -10.36
CA THR A 91 2.54 1.67 -9.46
C THR A 91 3.93 2.07 -9.91
N ASP A 92 4.12 3.37 -10.11
CA ASP A 92 5.40 4.01 -10.28
C ASP A 92 5.95 4.38 -8.89
N TYR A 93 6.94 3.63 -8.43
CA TYR A 93 7.51 3.77 -7.09
C TYR A 93 8.18 5.13 -6.87
N ASP A 94 8.90 5.64 -7.87
CA ASP A 94 9.58 6.94 -7.81
C ASP A 94 8.55 8.07 -7.69
N ALA A 95 7.45 7.97 -8.46
CA ALA A 95 6.33 8.90 -8.39
C ALA A 95 5.63 8.85 -7.03
N LEU A 96 5.38 7.66 -6.49
CA LEU A 96 4.77 7.49 -5.17
C LEU A 96 5.66 8.06 -4.05
N GLU A 97 6.97 7.79 -4.09
CA GLU A 97 7.94 8.35 -3.14
C GLU A 97 7.96 9.88 -3.21
N LYS A 98 8.07 10.44 -4.43
CA LYS A 98 8.08 11.89 -4.65
C LYS A 98 6.81 12.54 -4.09
N CYS A 99 5.65 11.90 -4.27
CA CYS A 99 4.40 12.34 -3.67
C CYS A 99 4.45 12.31 -2.13
N LEU A 100 4.89 11.21 -1.53
CA LEU A 100 4.95 11.07 -0.08
C LEU A 100 5.90 12.09 0.56
N ARG A 101 7.04 12.40 -0.08
CA ARG A 101 7.94 13.48 0.35
C ARG A 101 7.25 14.84 0.35
N LYS A 102 6.55 15.19 -0.74
CA LYS A 102 5.78 16.44 -0.83
C LYS A 102 4.64 16.51 0.20
N VAL A 103 3.95 15.40 0.47
CA VAL A 103 2.93 15.32 1.52
C VAL A 103 3.55 15.61 2.89
N ARG A 104 4.66 14.96 3.22
CA ARG A 104 5.39 15.19 4.47
C ARG A 104 5.77 16.66 4.63
N ASP A 105 6.34 17.27 3.60
CA ASP A 105 6.78 18.67 3.65
C ASP A 105 5.58 19.61 3.86
N THR A 106 4.49 19.39 3.11
CA THR A 106 3.24 20.14 3.27
C THR A 106 2.64 19.97 4.68
N ALA A 107 2.67 18.75 5.22
CA ALA A 107 2.13 18.45 6.55
C ALA A 107 2.94 19.10 7.67
N SER A 108 4.27 19.18 7.53
CA SER A 108 5.15 19.91 8.45
C SER A 108 4.82 21.41 8.43
N GLU A 109 4.70 22.02 7.25
CA GLU A 109 4.31 23.44 7.10
C GLU A 109 2.95 23.75 7.74
N LEU A 110 1.97 22.85 7.55
CA LEU A 110 0.62 22.99 8.10
C LEU A 110 0.50 22.53 9.56
N LYS A 111 1.57 21.95 10.14
CA LYS A 111 1.61 21.37 11.48
C LYS A 111 0.47 20.38 11.74
N CYS A 112 0.26 19.45 10.80
CA CYS A 112 -0.81 18.47 10.87
C CYS A 112 -0.31 17.04 10.63
N THR A 113 -1.16 16.06 10.94
CA THR A 113 -0.86 14.63 10.80
C THR A 113 -1.37 14.09 9.46
N VAL A 114 -0.78 12.97 9.04
CA VAL A 114 -1.08 12.32 7.75
C VAL A 114 -1.65 10.93 8.00
N ALA A 115 -2.66 10.53 7.22
CA ALA A 115 -3.11 9.14 7.15
C ALA A 115 -3.06 8.60 5.72
N ILE A 116 -2.56 7.36 5.57
CA ILE A 116 -2.52 6.62 4.31
C ILE A 116 -3.22 5.25 4.49
N PRO A 117 -3.78 4.65 3.43
CA PRO A 117 -4.24 3.27 3.52
C PRO A 117 -3.04 2.33 3.64
N GLY A 118 -3.20 1.25 4.41
CA GLY A 118 -2.32 0.09 4.29
C GLY A 118 -2.36 -0.46 2.86
N TYR A 119 -1.23 -0.95 2.36
CA TYR A 119 -1.09 -1.43 0.98
C TYR A 119 -1.31 -0.35 -0.09
N ILE A 120 -1.02 0.93 0.20
CA ILE A 120 -1.02 2.00 -0.80
C ILE A 120 -0.12 1.60 -1.99
N GLY A 121 -0.64 1.73 -3.21
CA GLY A 121 0.04 1.33 -4.44
C GLY A 121 0.19 -0.18 -4.68
N CYS A 122 -0.20 -1.04 -3.76
CA CYS A 122 0.13 -2.46 -3.84
C CYS A 122 -1.06 -3.36 -4.22
N GLY A 123 -2.29 -2.98 -3.88
CA GLY A 123 -3.49 -3.76 -4.18
C GLY A 123 -3.81 -3.87 -5.68
N LEU A 124 -4.73 -3.04 -6.16
CA LEU A 124 -5.16 -3.09 -7.57
C LEU A 124 -4.08 -2.64 -8.57
N ALA A 125 -3.11 -1.85 -8.10
CA ALA A 125 -1.98 -1.37 -8.90
C ALA A 125 -0.76 -2.30 -8.84
N GLY A 126 -0.83 -3.40 -8.09
CA GLY A 126 0.13 -4.51 -8.13
C GLY A 126 1.55 -4.24 -7.62
N GLY A 127 1.79 -3.12 -6.94
CA GLY A 127 3.07 -2.85 -6.29
C GLY A 127 3.41 -3.84 -5.16
N ASP A 128 4.69 -3.87 -4.78
CA ASP A 128 5.21 -4.67 -3.67
C ASP A 128 5.17 -3.86 -2.37
N TRP A 129 4.39 -4.33 -1.40
CA TRP A 129 4.25 -3.67 -0.11
C TRP A 129 5.53 -3.65 0.70
N ASN A 130 6.41 -4.65 0.56
CA ASN A 130 7.68 -4.64 1.29
C ASN A 130 8.55 -3.48 0.82
N HIS A 131 8.67 -3.30 -0.50
CA HIS A 131 9.38 -2.16 -1.08
C HIS A 131 8.73 -0.82 -0.69
N VAL A 132 7.41 -0.69 -0.86
CA VAL A 132 6.70 0.56 -0.52
C VAL A 132 6.83 0.89 0.97
N TYR A 133 6.74 -0.09 1.86
CA TYR A 133 6.82 0.14 3.29
C TYR A 133 8.26 0.43 3.75
N HIS A 134 9.22 -0.44 3.40
CA HIS A 134 10.58 -0.39 3.93
C HIS A 134 11.48 0.61 3.21
N ASP A 135 11.34 0.76 1.89
CA ASP A 135 12.25 1.55 1.08
C ASP A 135 11.69 2.95 0.75
N ILE A 136 10.37 3.14 0.87
CA ILE A 136 9.72 4.42 0.58
C ILE A 136 9.13 5.07 1.84
N ILE A 137 8.12 4.45 2.47
CA ILE A 137 7.38 5.08 3.58
C ILE A 137 8.30 5.33 4.78
N ILE A 138 9.04 4.31 5.21
CA ILE A 138 9.94 4.41 6.36
C ILE A 138 10.99 5.52 6.15
N PRO A 139 11.77 5.55 5.05
CA PRO A 139 12.77 6.60 4.84
C PRO A 139 12.17 8.01 4.75
N VAL A 140 10.94 8.15 4.26
CA VAL A 140 10.27 9.45 4.19
C VAL A 140 9.84 9.97 5.57
N PHE A 141 9.30 9.10 6.43
CA PHE A 141 8.60 9.53 7.66
C PHE A 141 9.29 9.18 8.99
N ARG A 142 10.29 8.27 9.01
CA ARG A 142 10.95 7.81 10.25
C ARG A 142 11.50 8.98 11.08
N ASP A 143 12.27 9.85 10.43
CA ASP A 143 12.94 10.98 11.08
C ASP A 143 12.16 12.30 10.94
N SER A 144 10.91 12.22 10.46
CA SER A 144 10.03 13.37 10.32
C SER A 144 9.29 13.68 11.63
N GLU A 145 9.12 14.96 11.92
CA GLU A 145 8.23 15.45 12.98
C GLU A 145 6.74 15.18 12.67
N VAL A 146 6.41 14.93 11.40
CA VAL A 146 5.06 14.58 10.96
C VAL A 146 4.71 13.18 11.46
N GLU A 147 3.57 13.08 12.13
CA GLU A 147 2.98 11.78 12.47
C GLU A 147 2.25 11.20 11.26
N LEU A 148 2.67 10.01 10.84
CA LEU A 148 2.01 9.22 9.82
C LEU A 148 1.21 8.09 10.50
N THR A 149 -0.06 7.96 10.15
CA THR A 149 -0.89 6.79 10.49
C THR A 149 -1.17 5.96 9.25
N ILE A 150 -0.77 4.69 9.26
CA ILE A 150 -1.13 3.70 8.24
C ILE A 150 -2.37 2.97 8.73
N VAL A 151 -3.46 3.10 7.98
CA VAL A 151 -4.77 2.54 8.34
C VAL A 151 -5.03 1.29 7.51
N TYR A 152 -4.96 0.13 8.15
CA TYR A 152 -5.35 -1.15 7.57
C TYR A 152 -6.86 -1.34 7.73
N TRP A 153 -7.54 -1.70 6.64
CA TRP A 153 -9.00 -1.77 6.61
C TRP A 153 -9.55 -2.90 7.50
N GLU A 154 -10.36 -2.54 8.50
CA GLU A 154 -11.04 -3.49 9.41
C GLU A 154 -11.96 -4.48 8.68
N GLY A 155 -12.53 -4.09 7.53
CA GLY A 155 -13.45 -4.95 6.78
C GLY A 155 -12.78 -6.10 6.02
N LEU A 156 -11.50 -6.39 6.26
CA LEU A 156 -10.94 -7.72 5.99
C LEU A 156 -11.71 -8.83 6.76
N GLU A 157 -12.38 -8.52 7.88
CA GLU A 157 -13.31 -9.45 8.57
C GLU A 157 -14.80 -9.30 8.15
N LYS A 158 -15.20 -8.19 7.52
CA LYS A 158 -16.63 -7.85 7.29
C LYS A 158 -17.03 -7.55 5.83
N ALA A 159 -16.19 -7.86 4.85
CA ALA A 159 -16.62 -7.93 3.45
C ALA A 159 -17.49 -9.16 3.12
N SER A 160 -17.85 -9.95 4.14
CA SER A 160 -18.98 -10.88 4.11
C SER A 160 -20.00 -10.37 5.10
N LEU A 161 -21.04 -9.66 4.65
CA LEU A 161 -22.40 -9.61 5.21
C LEU A 161 -23.13 -8.36 4.70
N HIS A 162 -24.09 -8.55 3.79
CA HIS A 162 -25.47 -8.08 3.95
C HIS A 162 -26.43 -9.09 3.31
N VAL A 163 -27.06 -9.85 4.22
CA VAL A 163 -28.44 -10.36 4.28
C VAL A 163 -28.98 -11.25 3.16
N GLY A 164 -29.15 -12.54 3.48
CA GLY A 164 -30.15 -13.41 2.88
C GLY A 164 -29.79 -14.90 2.93
N ASN A 165 -30.34 -15.61 3.92
CA ASN A 165 -30.39 -17.07 4.10
C ASN A 165 -29.08 -17.78 4.47
N GLU A 166 -29.25 -18.87 5.23
CA GLU A 166 -28.26 -19.83 5.75
C GLU A 166 -26.82 -19.63 5.24
N GLN A 167 -25.88 -19.25 6.13
CA GLN A 167 -24.47 -19.07 5.77
C GLN A 167 -23.91 -20.36 5.17
N GLU A 168 -23.84 -20.42 3.83
CA GLU A 168 -22.95 -21.33 3.13
C GLU A 168 -21.52 -21.03 3.57
N LYS A 169 -20.86 -22.01 4.17
CA LYS A 169 -19.44 -21.93 4.51
C LYS A 169 -18.65 -21.71 3.22
N ALA A 170 -17.95 -20.60 3.13
CA ALA A 170 -16.98 -20.36 2.06
C ALA A 170 -15.58 -20.82 2.48
N LEU A 171 -14.79 -21.26 1.50
CA LEU A 171 -13.37 -21.57 1.71
C LEU A 171 -12.54 -20.29 1.57
N TYR A 172 -11.58 -20.12 2.48
CA TYR A 172 -10.61 -19.02 2.44
C TYR A 172 -9.20 -19.58 2.45
N ALA A 173 -8.35 -19.02 1.59
CA ALA A 173 -6.93 -19.33 1.52
C ALA A 173 -6.13 -18.24 2.25
N VAL A 174 -5.41 -18.67 3.27
CA VAL A 174 -4.56 -17.82 4.12
C VAL A 174 -3.13 -18.31 3.98
N SER A 175 -2.21 -17.41 3.67
CA SER A 175 -0.77 -17.67 3.72
C SER A 175 -0.26 -17.48 5.14
N VAL A 176 0.59 -18.42 5.57
CA VAL A 176 1.44 -18.28 6.75
C VAL A 176 2.87 -18.31 6.26
N GLU A 177 3.58 -17.20 6.44
CA GLU A 177 4.95 -17.02 5.97
C GLU A 177 5.86 -16.85 7.19
N GLU A 178 6.98 -17.57 7.20
CA GLU A 178 8.06 -17.35 8.17
C GLU A 178 9.22 -16.69 7.44
N ILE A 179 9.66 -15.55 7.97
CA ILE A 179 10.76 -14.77 7.42
C ILE A 179 11.99 -15.09 8.27
N LEU A 180 13.01 -15.66 7.62
CA LEU A 180 14.35 -15.79 8.19
C LEU A 180 15.20 -14.60 7.78
N LYS A 181 15.97 -14.05 8.71
CA LYS A 181 16.82 -12.89 8.48
C LYS A 181 18.09 -12.97 9.33
N ARG A 182 19.23 -12.84 8.68
CA ARG A 182 20.54 -12.73 9.32
C ARG A 182 21.25 -11.47 8.85
N THR A 183 21.82 -10.71 9.79
CA THR A 183 22.73 -9.61 9.45
C THR A 183 24.13 -10.16 9.21
N VAL A 184 24.67 -9.93 8.01
CA VAL A 184 26.01 -10.37 7.62
C VAL A 184 26.92 -9.16 7.56
N ILE A 185 28.06 -9.23 8.25
CA ILE A 185 29.10 -8.20 8.22
C ILE A 185 30.23 -8.71 7.34
N VAL A 186 30.53 -7.98 6.27
CA VAL A 186 31.65 -8.27 5.36
C VAL A 186 32.48 -7.03 5.13
N GLU A 187 33.79 -7.20 5.03
CA GLU A 187 34.68 -6.13 4.58
C GLU A 187 34.61 -6.02 3.05
N ALA A 188 34.46 -4.81 2.53
CA ALA A 188 34.48 -4.54 1.10
C ALA A 188 34.88 -3.09 0.84
N GLU A 189 35.40 -2.82 -0.36
CA GLU A 189 35.76 -1.46 -0.78
C GLU A 189 34.55 -0.59 -1.12
N SER A 190 33.37 -1.21 -1.31
CA SER A 190 32.11 -0.54 -1.61
C SER A 190 30.91 -1.38 -1.16
N PHE A 191 29.72 -0.77 -1.12
CA PHE A 191 28.48 -1.48 -0.82
C PHE A 191 28.11 -2.50 -1.91
N ASP A 192 28.29 -2.15 -3.19
CA ASP A 192 28.06 -3.08 -4.30
C ASP A 192 28.97 -4.30 -4.19
N GLY A 193 30.25 -4.10 -3.84
CA GLY A 193 31.18 -5.20 -3.58
C GLY A 193 30.77 -6.04 -2.36
N ALA A 194 30.22 -5.43 -1.31
CA ALA A 194 29.66 -6.17 -0.17
C ALA A 194 28.44 -7.01 -0.60
N LEU A 195 27.54 -6.46 -1.41
CA LEU A 195 26.35 -7.13 -1.91
C LEU A 195 26.71 -8.30 -2.83
N GLU A 196 27.64 -8.10 -3.77
CA GLU A 196 28.16 -9.17 -4.64
C GLU A 196 28.78 -10.30 -3.82
N ARG A 197 29.58 -9.98 -2.80
CA ARG A 197 30.20 -10.99 -1.92
C ARG A 197 29.16 -11.81 -1.15
N VAL A 198 28.19 -11.15 -0.53
CA VAL A 198 27.13 -11.83 0.22
C VAL A 198 26.27 -12.68 -0.73
N THR A 199 25.93 -12.15 -1.90
CA THR A 199 25.17 -12.88 -2.94
C THR A 199 25.91 -14.13 -3.42
N ALA A 200 27.22 -14.01 -3.65
CA ALA A 200 28.05 -15.14 -4.03
C ALA A 200 28.16 -16.19 -2.92
N ALA A 201 28.24 -15.77 -1.65
CA ALA A 201 28.25 -16.68 -0.51
C ALA A 201 26.91 -17.45 -0.38
N VAL A 202 25.77 -16.77 -0.56
CA VAL A 202 24.45 -17.41 -0.61
C VAL A 202 24.37 -18.40 -1.79
N SER A 203 24.84 -18.01 -2.96
CA SER A 203 24.80 -18.85 -4.17
C SER A 203 25.69 -20.10 -4.09
N ARG A 204 26.70 -20.07 -3.21
CA ARG A 204 27.60 -21.21 -2.94
C ARG A 204 27.22 -21.99 -1.68
N ASP A 205 26.05 -21.73 -1.11
CA ASP A 205 25.58 -22.32 0.14
C ASP A 205 26.54 -22.11 1.34
N GLU A 206 27.38 -21.06 1.29
CA GLU A 206 28.28 -20.66 2.39
C GLU A 206 27.54 -19.86 3.47
N LEU A 207 26.39 -19.28 3.11
CA LEU A 207 25.49 -18.58 4.01
C LEU A 207 24.08 -19.18 3.89
N LEU A 208 23.74 -20.06 4.82
CA LEU A 208 22.42 -20.65 4.95
C LEU A 208 21.72 -20.04 6.17
N LEU A 209 20.44 -19.71 6.02
CA LEU A 209 19.59 -19.32 7.14
C LEU A 209 18.95 -20.56 7.74
N GLU A 210 18.93 -20.60 9.07
CA GLU A 210 18.35 -21.69 9.84
C GLU A 210 17.22 -21.17 10.73
N CYS A 211 16.58 -22.07 11.48
CA CYS A 211 15.47 -21.70 12.38
C CYS A 211 15.86 -20.65 13.44
N ASP A 212 17.14 -20.59 13.83
CA ASP A 212 17.66 -19.58 14.76
C ASP A 212 17.68 -18.15 14.16
N ASP A 213 17.57 -18.02 12.84
CA ASP A 213 17.48 -16.72 12.14
C ASP A 213 16.04 -16.23 11.97
N PHE A 214 15.09 -16.79 12.71
CA PHE A 214 13.70 -16.34 12.65
C PHE A 214 13.57 -14.86 13.02
N ASP A 215 12.98 -14.08 12.12
CA ASP A 215 12.68 -12.66 12.32
C ASP A 215 11.21 -12.48 12.71
N CYS A 216 10.30 -12.94 11.87
CA CYS A 216 8.87 -12.81 12.13
C CYS A 216 8.01 -13.81 11.33
N ARG A 217 6.74 -13.94 11.75
CA ARG A 217 5.69 -14.68 11.06
C ARG A 217 4.62 -13.73 10.57
N ARG A 218 4.23 -13.86 9.30
CA ARG A 218 3.14 -13.11 8.69
C ARG A 218 1.97 -14.03 8.39
N ILE A 219 0.76 -13.55 8.67
CA ILE A 219 -0.50 -14.24 8.37
C ILE A 219 -1.34 -13.28 7.56
N GLY A 220 -1.76 -13.69 6.37
CA GLY A 220 -2.50 -12.83 5.45
C GLY A 220 -3.21 -13.62 4.35
N PRO A 221 -4.00 -12.95 3.50
CA PRO A 221 -4.63 -13.61 2.37
C PRO A 221 -3.56 -14.24 1.47
N SER A 222 -3.82 -15.46 1.00
CA SER A 222 -2.90 -16.12 0.08
C SER A 222 -2.80 -15.33 -1.22
N PRO A 223 -1.59 -15.08 -1.76
CA PRO A 223 -1.42 -14.32 -3.00
C PRO A 223 -2.03 -15.05 -4.22
N TYR A 224 -2.26 -16.36 -4.11
CA TYR A 224 -2.88 -17.17 -5.16
C TYR A 224 -4.41 -17.00 -5.25
N PHE A 225 -5.02 -16.37 -4.25
CA PHE A 225 -6.47 -16.18 -4.18
C PHE A 225 -6.78 -14.71 -3.90
N PRO A 226 -7.35 -13.97 -4.87
CA PRO A 226 -7.72 -12.58 -4.67
C PRO A 226 -8.58 -12.40 -3.41
N TYR A 227 -8.12 -11.57 -2.47
CA TYR A 227 -8.77 -11.32 -1.18
C TYR A 227 -8.92 -12.55 -0.28
N GLY A 228 -8.18 -13.62 -0.54
CA GLY A 228 -8.17 -14.85 0.24
C GLY A 228 -9.43 -15.71 0.09
N LYS A 229 -10.40 -15.37 -0.78
CA LYS A 229 -11.60 -16.21 -0.99
C LYS A 229 -11.33 -17.23 -2.09
N VAL A 230 -11.55 -18.52 -1.80
CA VAL A 230 -11.42 -19.59 -2.79
C VAL A 230 -12.70 -19.65 -3.64
N PRO A 231 -12.60 -19.57 -4.99
CA PRO A 231 -13.76 -19.72 -5.85
C PRO A 231 -14.43 -21.09 -5.69
N GLU A 232 -15.75 -21.13 -5.77
CA GLU A 232 -16.52 -22.37 -5.67
C GLU A 232 -16.11 -23.36 -6.78
N GLY A 233 -15.98 -24.64 -6.43
CA GLY A 233 -15.54 -25.68 -7.35
C GLY A 233 -14.03 -25.71 -7.64
N THR A 234 -13.24 -24.83 -7.02
CA THR A 234 -11.77 -24.90 -7.11
C THR A 234 -11.27 -26.15 -6.39
N ASP A 235 -10.52 -26.99 -7.09
CA ASP A 235 -9.80 -28.09 -6.45
C ASP A 235 -8.68 -27.49 -5.57
N VAL A 236 -8.81 -27.71 -4.27
CA VAL A 236 -7.84 -27.28 -3.25
C VAL A 236 -7.30 -28.46 -2.44
N SER A 237 -7.48 -29.69 -2.95
CA SER A 237 -7.08 -30.92 -2.25
C SER A 237 -5.59 -30.99 -1.91
N PHE A 238 -4.77 -30.23 -2.62
CA PHE A 238 -3.32 -30.13 -2.43
C PHE A 238 -2.86 -29.06 -1.43
N TYR A 239 -3.78 -28.26 -0.88
CA TYR A 239 -3.49 -27.31 0.20
C TYR A 239 -3.71 -27.94 1.58
N CYS A 240 -3.14 -27.32 2.63
CA CYS A 240 -3.40 -27.69 4.02
C CYS A 240 -4.80 -27.22 4.45
N HIS A 241 -5.59 -28.10 5.09
CA HIS A 241 -6.94 -27.83 5.57
C HIS A 241 -7.00 -27.94 7.11
N LEU A 242 -7.76 -27.04 7.75
CA LEU A 242 -8.04 -27.03 9.20
C LEU A 242 -9.51 -27.33 9.48
#